data_AF-A0A2I0WDM8-F1
#
_entry.id   AF-A0A2I0WDM8-F1
#
_cell.length_a   1.000
_cell.length_b   1.000
_cell.length_c   1.000
_cell.angle_alpha   90.00
_cell.angle_beta   90.00
_cell.angle_gamma   90.00
#
_symmetry.space_group_name_H-M   'P 1'
#
loop_
_entity.id
_entity.type
_entity.pdbx_description
1 polymer ?
#
loop_
_entity_poly.entity_id
_entity_poly.type
_entity_poly.pdbx_seq_one_letter_code
_entity_poly.pdbx_strand_id
1 'polypeptide(L)'
;MRSLCTAKKPLLYSQPPPRHHHFLLLLLLFLTVIFLLYPRPLPPQRPIQPPDLSHCLLISINTPSSPPLNCCALSLVSSDLQILNFTFPLPSSPLRIRPAAHLVDSRYISQYSKAVQLMKDLPKSDPRNFFQQANIHCAYCNGAYDQLGFSNLQLLIHNSWLFFPWHRIYLYFHERILAKLIGDDSFALPFWNWDSPDGMRIPSMYLNTSSLYHPNRDPSHQPPVMVDLNFLQVGSDQAVVYPSVDDNLRIMYRQMMENGATTELFLGSAFRAGEQPEPGPGSVEVIPHNTLHDWTGDPRKQNREDMGAFC
;
A
#
# COMPACT_ATOMS: atom_id res chain seq x y z
N MET A 1 33.39 36.76 -73.99
CA MET A 1 32.18 36.18 -74.60
C MET A 1 30.98 36.61 -73.76
N ARG A 2 29.96 37.17 -74.42
CA ARG A 2 28.73 37.76 -73.86
C ARG A 2 27.70 36.68 -73.52
N SER A 3 26.88 36.89 -72.49
CA SER A 3 25.44 36.52 -72.43
C SER A 3 24.86 37.08 -71.12
N LEU A 4 24.15 38.21 -71.12
CA LEU A 4 22.70 38.40 -71.37
C LEU A 4 21.79 37.99 -70.19
N CYS A 5 21.22 39.01 -69.53
CA CYS A 5 20.03 38.95 -68.69
C CYS A 5 18.79 38.55 -69.51
N THR A 6 17.88 37.73 -68.94
CA THR A 6 16.43 37.78 -69.26
C THR A 6 15.56 37.31 -68.08
N ALA A 7 14.30 37.77 -68.13
CA ALA A 7 13.30 37.93 -67.08
C ALA A 7 12.66 36.65 -66.48
N LYS A 8 12.08 36.86 -65.27
CA LYS A 8 11.24 35.96 -64.47
C LYS A 8 9.99 35.45 -65.22
N LYS A 9 9.65 34.16 -65.02
CA LYS A 9 8.30 33.61 -65.24
C LYS A 9 7.56 33.47 -63.89
N PRO A 10 6.24 33.74 -63.81
CA PRO A 10 5.47 33.55 -62.58
C PRO A 10 5.08 32.08 -62.38
N LEU A 11 5.07 31.64 -61.12
CA LEU A 11 4.55 30.34 -60.68
C LEU A 11 3.01 30.35 -60.73
N LEU A 12 2.42 29.43 -61.48
CA LEU A 12 0.98 29.15 -61.49
C LEU A 12 0.63 28.32 -60.25
N TYR A 13 -0.27 28.85 -59.40
CA TYR A 13 -0.85 28.11 -58.28
C TYR A 13 -1.77 26.99 -58.82
N SER A 14 -1.52 25.76 -58.39
CA SER A 14 -2.39 24.60 -58.61
C SER A 14 -3.72 24.76 -57.87
N GLN A 15 -4.81 24.37 -58.53
CA GLN A 15 -6.18 24.34 -58.00
C GLN A 15 -6.26 23.60 -56.64
N PRO A 16 -7.11 24.05 -55.70
CA PRO A 16 -7.27 23.40 -54.41
C PRO A 16 -7.88 21.99 -54.56
N PRO A 17 -7.51 21.03 -53.69
CA PRO A 17 -7.99 19.65 -53.76
C PRO A 17 -9.52 19.56 -53.55
N PRO A 18 -10.18 18.50 -54.05
CA PRO A 18 -11.63 18.38 -54.07
C PRO A 18 -12.28 18.31 -52.67
N ARG A 19 -13.52 18.79 -52.59
CA ARG A 19 -14.37 19.03 -51.38
C ARG A 19 -14.55 17.84 -50.40
N HIS A 20 -14.01 16.67 -50.68
CA HIS A 20 -14.13 15.49 -49.80
C HIS A 20 -13.35 15.63 -48.48
N HIS A 21 -12.25 16.38 -48.46
CA HIS A 21 -11.49 16.62 -47.22
C HIS A 21 -12.25 17.47 -46.20
N HIS A 22 -13.09 18.41 -46.66
CA HIS A 22 -13.89 19.24 -45.76
C HIS A 22 -14.96 18.43 -45.03
N PHE A 23 -15.57 17.45 -45.70
CA PHE A 23 -16.60 16.62 -45.08
C PHE A 23 -16.02 15.70 -43.99
N LEU A 24 -14.83 15.15 -44.22
CA LEU A 24 -14.13 14.32 -43.24
C LEU A 24 -13.68 15.12 -42.01
N LEU A 25 -13.14 16.32 -42.23
CA LEU A 25 -12.77 17.25 -41.15
C LEU A 25 -13.98 17.70 -40.32
N LEU A 26 -15.11 18.01 -40.97
CA LEU A 26 -16.35 18.36 -40.29
C LEU A 26 -16.91 17.17 -39.50
N LEU A 27 -16.82 15.94 -40.02
CA LEU A 27 -17.23 14.74 -39.31
C LEU A 27 -16.35 14.46 -38.09
N LEU A 28 -15.03 14.64 -38.20
CA LEU A 28 -14.08 14.49 -37.08
C LEU A 28 -14.31 15.54 -35.99
N LEU A 29 -14.55 16.81 -36.39
CA LEU A 29 -14.93 17.89 -35.48
C LEU A 29 -16.27 17.59 -34.79
N PHE A 30 -17.25 17.10 -35.53
CA PHE A 30 -18.55 16.72 -34.98
C PHE A 30 -18.45 15.54 -34.01
N LEU A 31 -17.65 14.52 -34.33
CA LEU A 31 -17.41 13.36 -33.46
C LEU A 31 -16.63 13.75 -32.19
N THR A 32 -15.64 14.64 -32.29
CA THR A 32 -14.91 15.17 -31.11
C THR A 32 -15.82 16.05 -30.25
N VAL A 33 -16.65 16.89 -30.85
CA VAL A 33 -17.66 17.69 -30.12
C VAL A 33 -18.68 16.78 -29.44
N ILE A 34 -19.18 15.72 -30.11
CA ILE A 34 -20.04 14.70 -29.47
C ILE A 34 -19.30 14.03 -28.32
N PHE A 35 -18.04 13.63 -28.49
CA PHE A 35 -17.25 12.98 -27.44
C PHE A 35 -16.97 13.90 -26.24
N LEU A 36 -16.93 15.21 -26.44
CA LEU A 36 -16.76 16.22 -25.40
C LEU A 36 -18.10 16.63 -24.75
N LEU A 37 -19.22 16.57 -25.47
CA LEU A 37 -20.55 16.95 -25.00
C LEU A 37 -21.31 15.80 -24.32
N TYR A 38 -20.98 14.54 -24.62
CA TYR A 38 -21.53 13.41 -23.89
C TYR A 38 -20.68 13.15 -22.64
N PRO A 39 -21.24 13.31 -21.43
CA PRO A 39 -20.55 12.85 -20.23
C PRO A 39 -20.24 11.37 -20.41
N ARG A 40 -18.97 10.98 -20.21
CA ARG A 40 -18.62 9.57 -20.17
C ARG A 40 -19.57 8.90 -19.18
N PRO A 41 -20.25 7.79 -19.55
CA PRO A 41 -21.09 7.09 -18.60
C PRO A 41 -20.25 6.82 -17.36
N LEU A 42 -20.73 7.28 -16.20
CA LEU A 42 -20.06 7.00 -14.95
C LEU A 42 -19.90 5.47 -14.88
N PRO A 43 -18.69 4.96 -14.60
CA PRO A 43 -18.51 3.53 -14.45
C PRO A 43 -19.50 3.03 -13.39
N PRO A 44 -20.10 1.85 -13.60
CA PRO A 44 -21.12 1.33 -12.69
C PRO A 44 -20.60 1.37 -11.24
N GLN A 45 -21.37 2.02 -10.37
CA GLN A 45 -21.02 2.15 -8.95
C GLN A 45 -21.21 0.80 -8.27
N ARG A 46 -20.15 0.00 -8.25
CA ARG A 46 -20.09 -1.29 -7.57
C ARG A 46 -18.95 -1.26 -6.54
N PRO A 47 -19.06 -0.48 -5.45
CA PRO A 47 -18.01 -0.45 -4.44
C PRO A 47 -17.85 -1.84 -3.83
N ILE A 48 -16.60 -2.22 -3.58
CA ILE A 48 -16.29 -3.41 -2.78
C ILE A 48 -17.01 -3.28 -1.43
N GLN A 49 -17.73 -4.34 -1.05
CA GLN A 49 -18.43 -4.42 0.23
C GLN A 49 -17.55 -5.12 1.26
N PRO A 50 -17.75 -4.85 2.57
CA PRO A 50 -17.18 -5.67 3.62
C PRO A 50 -17.53 -7.15 3.40
N PRO A 51 -16.60 -8.09 3.63
CA PRO A 51 -16.88 -9.51 3.48
C PRO A 51 -17.80 -10.00 4.59
N ASP A 52 -18.40 -11.16 4.37
CA ASP A 52 -19.06 -11.90 5.45
C ASP A 52 -17.99 -12.52 6.36
N LEU A 53 -17.82 -11.94 7.56
CA LEU A 53 -16.80 -12.36 8.51
C LEU A 53 -17.02 -13.79 9.04
N SER A 54 -18.24 -14.34 8.93
CA SER A 54 -18.53 -15.73 9.29
C SER A 54 -18.00 -16.72 8.24
N HIS A 55 -17.79 -16.25 7.00
CA HIS A 55 -17.25 -17.02 5.88
C HIS A 55 -15.77 -16.68 5.65
N CYS A 56 -14.94 -17.08 6.61
CA CYS A 56 -13.49 -16.98 6.49
C CYS A 56 -12.87 -18.32 6.04
N LEU A 57 -12.03 -18.26 5.02
CA LEU A 57 -11.42 -19.41 4.36
C LEU A 57 -9.99 -19.64 4.86
N LEU A 58 -9.57 -20.91 4.85
CA LEU A 58 -8.16 -21.26 5.04
C LEU A 58 -7.35 -20.87 3.81
N ILE A 59 -6.17 -20.30 4.03
CA ILE A 59 -5.29 -19.82 2.98
C ILE A 59 -4.35 -20.95 2.57
N SER A 60 -4.38 -21.31 1.28
CA SER A 60 -3.39 -22.22 0.71
C SER A 60 -2.13 -21.42 0.33
N ILE A 61 -1.03 -21.67 1.04
CA ILE A 61 0.29 -21.18 0.64
C ILE A 61 0.87 -22.10 -0.45
N ASN A 62 1.56 -21.52 -1.44
CA ASN A 62 2.06 -22.20 -2.66
C ASN A 62 3.21 -23.20 -2.41
N THR A 63 3.14 -23.98 -1.34
CA THR A 63 4.09 -25.04 -1.03
C THR A 63 3.29 -26.31 -0.72
N PRO A 64 3.43 -27.40 -1.52
CA PRO A 64 2.61 -28.61 -1.39
C PRO A 64 2.65 -29.31 -0.02
N SER A 65 3.61 -28.94 0.83
CA SER A 65 3.92 -29.58 2.11
C SER A 65 3.57 -28.75 3.35
N SER A 66 3.15 -27.49 3.20
CA SER A 66 2.85 -26.64 4.35
C SER A 66 1.36 -26.68 4.67
N PRO A 67 0.98 -26.76 5.95
CA PRO A 67 -0.43 -26.74 6.33
C PRO A 67 -1.07 -25.40 5.90
N PRO A 68 -2.36 -25.40 5.53
CA PRO A 68 -3.09 -24.18 5.24
C PRO A 68 -3.02 -23.21 6.42
N LEU A 69 -2.81 -21.93 6.13
CA LEU A 69 -2.74 -20.89 7.14
C LEU A 69 -4.15 -20.47 7.58
N ASN A 70 -4.38 -20.39 8.88
CA ASN A 70 -5.64 -19.95 9.46
C ASN A 70 -5.50 -18.56 10.10
N CYS A 71 -6.00 -17.55 9.40
CA CYS A 71 -6.02 -16.16 9.86
C CYS A 71 -7.42 -15.69 10.27
N CYS A 72 -8.36 -16.62 10.42
CA CYS A 72 -9.72 -16.31 10.76
C CYS A 72 -9.82 -15.88 12.22
N ALA A 73 -10.48 -14.75 12.45
CA ALA A 73 -10.75 -14.28 13.80
C ALA A 73 -11.79 -15.20 14.48
N LEU A 74 -11.31 -16.20 15.24
CA LEU A 74 -12.13 -17.22 15.91
C LEU A 74 -13.22 -16.63 16.82
N SER A 75 -13.02 -15.42 17.34
CA SER A 75 -14.00 -14.70 18.17
C SER A 75 -15.13 -14.05 17.39
N LEU A 76 -15.04 -13.96 16.06
CA LEU A 76 -16.00 -13.25 15.21
C LEU A 76 -17.04 -14.16 14.54
N VAL A 77 -16.94 -15.48 14.75
CA VAL A 77 -17.84 -16.50 14.16
C VAL A 77 -19.11 -16.70 15.02
N SER A 78 -19.30 -15.92 16.08
CA SER A 78 -20.53 -15.96 16.88
C SER A 78 -21.66 -15.20 16.17
N SER A 79 -22.83 -15.84 16.07
CA SER A 79 -24.07 -15.31 15.48
C SER A 79 -24.60 -14.02 16.12
N ASP A 80 -23.99 -13.56 17.21
CA ASP A 80 -24.48 -12.44 18.03
C ASP A 80 -23.72 -11.12 17.79
N LEU A 81 -22.76 -11.09 16.86
CA LEU A 81 -21.99 -9.89 16.56
C LEU A 81 -22.76 -8.89 15.70
N GLN A 82 -23.14 -7.78 16.32
CA GLN A 82 -23.72 -6.65 15.62
C GLN A 82 -22.62 -5.77 15.02
N ILE A 83 -22.56 -5.69 13.68
CA ILE A 83 -21.71 -4.73 12.99
C ILE A 83 -22.30 -3.33 13.15
N LEU A 84 -21.54 -2.42 13.76
CA LEU A 84 -21.94 -1.05 13.99
C LEU A 84 -21.39 -0.12 12.92
N ASN A 85 -22.17 0.89 12.55
CA ASN A 85 -21.68 1.97 11.71
C ASN A 85 -20.59 2.76 12.45
N PHE A 86 -19.53 3.10 11.73
CA PHE A 86 -18.46 3.93 12.25
C PHE A 86 -18.99 5.30 12.67
N THR A 87 -18.52 5.78 13.82
CA THR A 87 -18.75 7.15 14.29
C THR A 87 -17.40 7.82 14.51
N PHE A 88 -17.28 9.08 14.08
CA PHE A 88 -16.07 9.85 14.29
C PHE A 88 -15.82 10.09 15.79
N PRO A 89 -14.55 10.16 16.24
CA PRO A 89 -14.24 10.59 17.59
C PRO A 89 -14.90 11.92 17.93
N LEU A 90 -15.28 12.08 19.20
CA LEU A 90 -15.82 13.35 19.69
C LEU A 90 -14.81 14.49 19.44
N PRO A 91 -15.26 15.72 19.15
CA PRO A 91 -14.37 16.88 19.01
C PRO A 91 -13.47 17.14 20.22
N SER A 92 -13.87 16.69 21.41
CA SER A 92 -13.08 16.75 22.64
C SER A 92 -12.02 15.66 22.79
N SER A 93 -11.97 14.70 21.87
CA SER A 93 -10.94 13.65 21.87
C SER A 93 -9.56 14.26 21.62
N PRO A 94 -8.49 13.76 22.25
CA PRO A 94 -7.14 14.29 22.05
C PRO A 94 -6.69 14.11 20.60
N LEU A 95 -6.08 15.16 20.03
CA LEU A 95 -5.38 15.05 18.75
C LEU A 95 -4.09 14.25 18.97
N ARG A 96 -3.96 13.14 18.24
CA ARG A 96 -2.80 12.26 18.31
C ARG A 96 -1.76 12.69 17.29
N ILE A 97 -0.55 12.99 17.76
CA ILE A 97 0.58 13.37 16.91
C ILE A 97 1.57 12.22 16.91
N ARG A 98 1.68 11.54 15.77
CA ARG A 98 2.59 10.40 15.59
C ARG A 98 4.04 10.92 15.54
N PRO A 99 4.93 10.50 16.46
CA PRO A 99 6.32 10.95 16.42
C PRO A 99 7.18 10.13 15.45
N ALA A 100 8.26 10.71 14.96
CA ALA A 100 9.26 9.97 14.19
C ALA A 100 10.00 9.00 15.11
N ALA A 101 10.04 7.72 14.74
CA ALA A 101 10.53 6.63 15.59
C ALA A 101 11.99 6.75 16.05
N HIS A 102 12.83 7.49 15.33
CA HIS A 102 14.23 7.71 15.69
C HIS A 102 14.43 8.89 16.66
N LEU A 103 13.39 9.69 16.92
CA LEU A 103 13.43 10.88 17.80
C LEU A 103 12.71 10.68 19.14
N VAL A 104 12.11 9.52 19.37
CA VAL A 104 11.36 9.25 20.61
C VAL A 104 12.30 9.04 21.80
N ASP A 105 11.87 9.45 22.98
CA ASP A 105 12.63 9.29 24.22
C ASP A 105 12.37 7.94 24.92
N SER A 106 13.12 7.68 25.99
CA SER A 106 13.00 6.44 26.76
C SER A 106 11.63 6.28 27.43
N ARG A 107 10.95 7.38 27.78
CA ARG A 107 9.60 7.34 28.36
C ARG A 107 8.59 6.85 27.33
N TYR A 108 8.64 7.39 26.11
CA TYR A 108 7.80 6.95 25.02
C TYR A 108 8.04 5.47 24.69
N ILE A 109 9.30 5.05 24.57
CA ILE A 109 9.67 3.65 24.31
C ILE A 109 9.08 2.75 25.39
N SER A 110 9.24 3.10 26.68
CA SER A 110 8.68 2.32 27.79
C SER A 110 7.15 2.20 27.71
N GLN A 111 6.45 3.28 27.39
CA GLN A 111 4.99 3.26 27.24
C GLN A 111 4.54 2.41 26.05
N TYR A 112 5.22 2.53 24.90
CA TYR A 112 4.89 1.73 23.72
C TYR A 112 5.18 0.25 23.95
N SER A 113 6.34 -0.09 24.53
CA SER A 113 6.66 -1.46 24.94
C SER A 113 5.60 -2.00 25.92
N LYS A 114 5.16 -1.21 26.90
CA LYS A 114 4.08 -1.63 27.81
C LYS A 114 2.77 -1.91 27.06
N ALA A 115 2.38 -1.04 26.12
CA ALA A 115 1.16 -1.22 25.33
C ALA A 115 1.18 -2.51 24.51
N VAL A 116 2.29 -2.78 23.82
CA VAL A 116 2.47 -4.01 23.03
C VAL A 116 2.55 -5.24 23.93
N GLN A 117 3.19 -5.16 25.10
CA GLN A 117 3.23 -6.26 26.05
C GLN A 117 1.81 -6.61 26.53
N LEU A 118 1.03 -5.62 26.97
CA LEU A 118 -0.36 -5.83 27.38
C LEU A 118 -1.20 -6.41 26.25
N MET A 119 -0.98 -5.99 25.00
CA MET A 119 -1.65 -6.53 23.83
C MET A 119 -1.30 -8.01 23.59
N LYS A 120 -0.04 -8.40 23.81
CA LYS A 120 0.43 -9.80 23.72
C LYS A 120 -0.12 -10.67 24.86
N ASP A 121 -0.29 -10.09 26.05
CA ASP A 121 -0.76 -10.78 27.26
C ASP A 121 -2.28 -11.02 27.28
N LEU A 122 -3.05 -10.37 26.39
CA LEU A 122 -4.48 -10.65 26.23
C LEU A 122 -4.72 -12.13 25.87
N PRO A 123 -5.89 -12.70 26.22
CA PRO A 123 -6.27 -14.02 25.74
C PRO A 123 -6.17 -14.12 24.21
N LYS A 124 -5.72 -15.26 23.68
CA LYS A 124 -5.59 -15.45 22.21
C LYS A 124 -6.91 -15.27 21.46
N SER A 125 -8.04 -15.46 22.13
CA SER A 125 -9.38 -15.23 21.58
C SER A 125 -9.84 -13.78 21.64
N ASP A 126 -9.13 -12.88 22.33
CA ASP A 126 -9.49 -11.46 22.35
C ASP A 126 -9.14 -10.83 21.00
N PRO A 127 -10.08 -10.17 20.29
CA PRO A 127 -9.80 -9.57 18.97
C PRO A 127 -8.71 -8.47 19.00
N ARG A 128 -8.39 -7.95 20.19
CA ARG A 128 -7.32 -6.97 20.41
C ARG A 128 -5.96 -7.63 20.62
N ASN A 129 -5.89 -8.95 20.84
CA ASN A 129 -4.64 -9.66 21.04
C ASN A 129 -3.68 -9.41 19.85
N PHE A 130 -2.38 -9.37 20.14
CA PHE A 130 -1.34 -9.09 19.15
C PHE A 130 -1.43 -9.98 17.89
N PHE A 131 -1.66 -11.29 18.07
CA PHE A 131 -1.82 -12.22 16.95
C PHE A 131 -3.14 -12.04 16.22
N GLN A 132 -4.22 -11.67 16.91
CA GLN A 132 -5.50 -11.37 16.26
C GLN A 132 -5.41 -10.11 15.41
N GLN A 133 -4.64 -9.10 15.84
CA GLN A 133 -4.33 -7.93 15.04
C GLN A 133 -3.51 -8.31 13.79
N ALA A 134 -2.46 -9.12 13.92
CA ALA A 134 -1.69 -9.63 12.78
C ALA A 134 -2.55 -10.44 11.80
N ASN A 135 -3.45 -11.28 12.32
CA ASN A 135 -4.37 -12.09 11.52
C ASN A 135 -5.33 -11.25 10.67
N ILE A 136 -5.68 -10.02 11.08
CA ILE A 136 -6.47 -9.10 10.23
C ILE A 136 -5.73 -8.80 8.93
N HIS A 137 -4.43 -8.51 9.01
CA HIS A 137 -3.61 -8.29 7.81
C HIS A 137 -3.57 -9.54 6.94
N CYS A 138 -3.22 -10.68 7.50
CA CYS A 138 -3.20 -11.94 6.76
C CYS A 138 -4.55 -12.23 6.06
N ALA A 139 -5.68 -12.10 6.76
CA ALA A 139 -6.99 -12.46 6.20
C ALA A 139 -7.38 -11.59 4.98
N TYR A 140 -7.13 -10.28 5.03
CA TYR A 140 -7.46 -9.35 3.94
C TYR A 140 -6.43 -9.32 2.80
N CYS A 141 -5.23 -9.86 3.03
CA CYS A 141 -4.12 -9.78 2.07
C CYS A 141 -3.80 -11.11 1.39
N ASN A 142 -4.31 -12.22 1.91
CA ASN A 142 -4.01 -13.56 1.40
C ASN A 142 -5.26 -14.34 0.97
N GLY A 143 -6.39 -13.66 0.79
CA GLY A 143 -7.59 -14.25 0.19
C GLY A 143 -8.39 -15.14 1.15
N ALA A 144 -8.42 -14.81 2.44
CA ALA A 144 -9.30 -15.50 3.40
C ALA A 144 -10.78 -15.11 3.24
N TYR A 145 -11.08 -14.08 2.45
CA TYR A 145 -12.44 -13.60 2.21
C TYR A 145 -12.73 -13.50 0.71
N ASP A 146 -13.95 -13.84 0.33
CA ASP A 146 -14.51 -13.56 -0.99
C ASP A 146 -15.25 -12.21 -0.99
N GLN A 147 -15.42 -11.63 -2.17
CA GLN A 147 -16.26 -10.47 -2.39
C GLN A 147 -17.73 -10.84 -2.13
N LEU A 148 -18.41 -10.05 -1.29
CA LEU A 148 -19.81 -10.28 -0.97
C LEU A 148 -20.67 -10.31 -2.24
N GLY A 149 -21.40 -11.41 -2.45
CA GLY A 149 -22.25 -11.63 -3.62
C GLY A 149 -21.55 -12.22 -4.85
N PHE A 150 -20.25 -12.53 -4.77
CA PHE A 150 -19.47 -13.15 -5.85
C PHE A 150 -18.70 -14.36 -5.33
N SER A 151 -19.19 -15.57 -5.60
CA SER A 151 -18.48 -16.80 -5.23
C SER A 151 -17.16 -16.95 -6.01
N ASN A 152 -16.11 -17.42 -5.34
CA ASN A 152 -14.78 -17.67 -5.93
C ASN A 152 -14.08 -16.41 -6.47
N LEU A 153 -14.40 -15.25 -5.91
CA LEU A 153 -13.76 -14.00 -6.27
C LEU A 153 -13.20 -13.36 -5.01
N GLN A 154 -11.90 -13.49 -4.81
CA GLN A 154 -11.24 -13.05 -3.58
C GLN A 154 -11.33 -11.53 -3.38
N LEU A 155 -11.43 -11.14 -2.12
CA LEU A 155 -11.21 -9.77 -1.66
C LEU A 155 -9.75 -9.62 -1.25
N LEU A 156 -8.97 -8.93 -2.07
CA LEU A 156 -7.59 -8.55 -1.78
C LEU A 156 -7.48 -7.03 -1.72
N ILE A 157 -6.91 -6.52 -0.62
CA ILE A 157 -6.79 -5.08 -0.39
C ILE A 157 -5.54 -4.47 -1.01
N HIS A 158 -4.56 -5.32 -1.35
CA HIS A 158 -3.33 -4.96 -2.04
C HIS A 158 -3.56 -4.86 -3.56
N ASN A 159 -2.59 -4.26 -4.25
CA ASN A 159 -2.53 -4.08 -5.70
C ASN A 159 -3.77 -3.35 -6.25
N SER A 160 -4.27 -2.35 -5.52
CA SER A 160 -5.41 -1.52 -5.91
C SER A 160 -5.50 -0.23 -5.10
N TRP A 161 -6.41 0.66 -5.49
CA TRP A 161 -6.74 1.88 -4.74
C TRP A 161 -7.24 1.67 -3.29
N LEU A 162 -7.50 0.42 -2.87
CA LEU A 162 -7.90 0.09 -1.49
C LEU A 162 -6.72 0.06 -0.53
N PHE A 163 -5.48 -0.04 -1.05
CA PHE A 163 -4.25 -0.16 -0.26
C PHE A 163 -4.16 0.90 0.85
N PHE A 164 -4.16 2.19 0.48
CA PHE A 164 -4.04 3.29 1.46
C PHE A 164 -5.20 3.38 2.46
N PRO A 165 -6.49 3.44 2.03
CA PRO A 165 -7.59 3.61 2.97
C PRO A 165 -7.74 2.41 3.91
N TRP A 166 -7.52 1.18 3.44
CA TRP A 166 -7.60 -0.01 4.29
C TRP A 166 -6.54 0.03 5.39
N HIS A 167 -5.26 0.27 5.03
CA HIS A 167 -4.17 0.37 6.01
C HIS A 167 -4.35 1.55 6.99
N ARG A 168 -4.93 2.66 6.53
CA ARG A 168 -5.28 3.79 7.40
C ARG A 168 -6.29 3.38 8.48
N ILE A 169 -7.33 2.65 8.11
CA ILE A 169 -8.36 2.17 9.04
C ILE A 169 -7.79 1.11 9.98
N TYR A 170 -6.97 0.18 9.46
CA TYR A 170 -6.29 -0.83 10.26
C TYR A 170 -5.43 -0.18 11.36
N LEU A 171 -4.57 0.77 11.00
CA LEU A 171 -3.73 1.49 11.95
C LEU A 171 -4.54 2.41 12.88
N TYR A 172 -5.66 2.97 12.43
CA TYR A 172 -6.54 3.79 13.27
C TYR A 172 -7.07 2.98 14.46
N PHE A 173 -7.59 1.77 14.24
CA PHE A 173 -8.08 0.93 15.33
C PHE A 173 -6.93 0.35 16.15
N HIS A 174 -5.83 -0.08 15.52
CA HIS A 174 -4.66 -0.60 16.22
C HIS A 174 -4.08 0.41 17.24
N GLU A 175 -3.90 1.66 16.82
CA GLU A 175 -3.41 2.74 17.70
C GLU A 175 -4.37 3.00 18.87
N ARG A 176 -5.69 2.96 18.64
CA ARG A 176 -6.70 3.15 19.70
C ARG A 176 -6.75 1.98 20.68
N ILE A 177 -6.52 0.76 20.21
CA ILE A 177 -6.41 -0.43 21.08
C ILE A 177 -5.21 -0.26 22.01
N LEU A 178 -4.03 0.05 21.47
CA LEU A 178 -2.83 0.28 22.28
C LEU A 178 -3.04 1.37 23.33
N ALA A 179 -3.58 2.52 22.92
CA ALA A 179 -3.93 3.64 23.80
C ALA A 179 -4.84 3.20 24.97
N LYS A 180 -5.90 2.44 24.67
CA LYS A 180 -6.83 1.94 25.68
C LYS A 180 -6.20 0.93 26.64
N LEU A 181 -5.31 0.07 26.16
CA LEU A 181 -4.62 -0.92 27.01
C LEU A 181 -3.74 -0.27 28.07
N ILE A 182 -3.12 0.88 27.77
CA ILE A 182 -2.29 1.62 28.74
C ILE A 182 -3.05 2.71 29.50
N GLY A 183 -4.33 2.92 29.20
CA GLY A 183 -5.15 3.96 29.83
C GLY A 183 -4.77 5.39 29.41
N ASP A 184 -4.14 5.56 28.24
CA ASP A 184 -3.75 6.87 27.71
C ASP A 184 -4.35 7.07 26.31
N ASP A 185 -5.48 7.77 26.24
CA ASP A 185 -6.17 8.05 24.98
C ASP A 185 -5.39 8.99 24.04
N SER A 186 -4.34 9.66 24.53
CA SER A 186 -3.46 10.54 23.75
C SER A 186 -2.30 9.80 23.07
N PHE A 187 -2.06 8.53 23.42
CA PHE A 187 -1.05 7.70 22.77
C PHE A 187 -1.23 7.69 21.24
N ALA A 188 -0.13 7.92 20.53
CA ALA A 188 -0.04 7.91 19.08
C ALA A 188 1.07 6.96 18.66
N LEU A 189 0.85 6.17 17.61
CA LEU A 189 1.87 5.27 17.05
C LEU A 189 3.07 6.07 16.53
N PRO A 190 4.30 5.55 16.63
CA PRO A 190 5.42 6.17 15.95
C PRO A 190 5.37 5.81 14.46
N PHE A 191 6.03 6.61 13.62
CA PHE A 191 6.26 6.25 12.22
C PHE A 191 7.75 6.10 11.93
N TRP A 192 8.11 5.10 11.12
CA TRP A 192 9.48 4.94 10.65
C TRP A 192 9.74 5.99 9.56
N ASN A 193 10.55 7.00 9.89
CA ASN A 193 10.84 8.16 9.05
C ASN A 193 11.94 7.88 8.02
N TRP A 194 11.80 6.83 7.22
CA TRP A 194 12.82 6.37 6.25
C TRP A 194 12.97 7.30 5.04
N ASP A 195 12.11 8.30 4.87
CA ASP A 195 12.23 9.37 3.89
C ASP A 195 13.13 10.53 4.37
N SER A 196 13.65 10.45 5.60
CA SER A 196 14.61 11.39 6.18
C SER A 196 15.93 10.68 6.53
N PRO A 197 17.11 11.28 6.25
CA PRO A 197 18.41 10.62 6.45
C PRO A 197 18.62 10.00 7.83
N ASP A 198 18.22 10.71 8.90
CA ASP A 198 18.40 10.24 10.28
C ASP A 198 17.46 9.08 10.65
N GLY A 199 16.37 8.90 9.90
CA GLY A 199 15.38 7.84 10.08
C GLY A 199 15.56 6.64 9.14
N MET A 200 16.56 6.63 8.25
CA MET A 200 16.79 5.55 7.28
C MET A 200 17.35 4.24 7.88
N ARG A 201 17.44 4.11 9.20
CA ARG A 201 17.86 2.87 9.87
C ARG A 201 16.71 2.31 10.69
N ILE A 202 16.70 0.99 10.93
CA ILE A 202 15.75 0.38 11.85
C ILE A 202 15.83 1.11 13.20
N PRO A 203 14.72 1.70 13.72
CA PRO A 203 14.74 2.44 14.97
C PRO A 203 15.22 1.58 16.14
N SER A 204 16.08 2.15 17.00
CA SER A 204 16.73 1.44 18.10
C SER A 204 15.76 0.79 19.10
N MET A 205 14.55 1.36 19.25
CA MET A 205 13.50 0.82 20.11
C MET A 205 13.04 -0.60 19.72
N TYR A 206 13.31 -1.02 18.49
CA TYR A 206 12.97 -2.36 17.99
C TYR A 206 14.11 -3.38 18.13
N LEU A 207 15.33 -2.97 18.51
CA LEU A 207 16.53 -3.84 18.53
C LEU A 207 16.79 -4.55 19.87
N ASN A 208 16.19 -4.05 20.95
CA ASN A 208 16.34 -4.60 22.30
C ASN A 208 15.54 -5.90 22.47
N THR A 209 15.53 -6.54 23.65
CA THR A 209 14.68 -7.70 23.95
C THR A 209 13.30 -7.31 24.52
N SER A 210 12.82 -6.09 24.26
CA SER A 210 11.50 -5.66 24.73
C SER A 210 10.38 -6.33 23.93
N SER A 211 9.13 -6.08 24.33
CA SER A 211 7.94 -6.51 23.60
C SER A 211 7.85 -5.99 22.15
N LEU A 212 8.63 -4.96 21.77
CA LEU A 212 8.70 -4.40 20.41
C LEU A 212 9.67 -5.17 19.49
N TYR A 213 10.48 -6.05 20.07
CA TYR A 213 11.42 -6.88 19.33
C TYR A 213 10.71 -7.96 18.54
N HIS A 214 11.31 -8.30 17.39
CA HIS A 214 10.93 -9.49 16.64
C HIS A 214 12.20 -10.21 16.13
N PRO A 215 12.34 -11.53 16.36
CA PRO A 215 13.54 -12.27 15.95
C PRO A 215 13.63 -12.53 14.45
N ASN A 216 12.48 -12.57 13.76
CA ASN A 216 12.41 -12.83 12.32
C ASN A 216 12.56 -11.49 11.55
N ARG A 217 13.80 -10.98 11.52
CA ARG A 217 14.23 -9.86 10.66
C ARG A 217 15.55 -10.23 10.00
N ASP A 218 15.87 -9.60 8.88
CA ASP A 218 17.15 -9.82 8.20
C ASP A 218 18.32 -9.41 9.13
N PRO A 219 19.19 -10.36 9.55
CA PRO A 219 20.30 -10.05 10.44
C PRO A 219 21.38 -9.17 9.77
N SER A 220 21.45 -9.16 8.44
CA SER A 220 22.39 -8.33 7.68
C SER A 220 21.94 -6.88 7.52
N HIS A 221 20.66 -6.59 7.79
CA HIS A 221 20.06 -5.27 7.66
C HIS A 221 19.87 -4.55 9.01
N GLN A 222 20.45 -5.08 10.09
CA GLN A 222 20.42 -4.40 11.38
C GLN A 222 21.35 -3.17 11.38
N PRO A 223 21.09 -2.14 12.22
CA PRO A 223 21.98 -1.00 12.33
C PRO A 223 23.43 -1.42 12.60
N PRO A 224 24.43 -0.77 11.98
CA PRO A 224 24.37 0.56 11.36
C PRO A 224 23.87 0.61 9.91
N VAL A 225 23.44 -0.52 9.33
CA VAL A 225 22.98 -0.60 7.94
C VAL A 225 21.75 0.28 7.71
N MET A 226 21.80 1.02 6.61
CA MET A 226 20.73 1.89 6.15
C MET A 226 19.80 1.12 5.22
N VAL A 227 18.50 1.41 5.30
CA VAL A 227 17.49 0.85 4.42
C VAL A 227 17.81 1.11 2.96
N ASP A 228 17.54 0.12 2.11
CA ASP A 228 17.46 0.28 0.67
C ASP A 228 16.00 0.39 0.24
N LEU A 229 15.56 1.62 -0.07
CA LEU A 229 14.19 1.86 -0.51
C LEU A 229 13.91 1.22 -1.87
N ASN A 230 14.93 0.86 -2.64
CA ASN A 230 14.80 0.14 -3.91
C ASN A 230 15.39 -1.26 -3.81
N PHE A 231 15.32 -1.88 -2.63
CA PHE A 231 15.86 -3.21 -2.39
C PHE A 231 15.30 -4.20 -3.42
N LEU A 232 16.22 -4.88 -4.10
CA LEU A 232 15.91 -6.00 -4.97
C LEU A 232 16.44 -7.26 -4.30
N GLN A 233 15.66 -8.35 -4.36
CA GLN A 233 16.17 -9.65 -3.94
C GLN A 233 17.21 -10.12 -4.96
N VAL A 234 18.48 -9.84 -4.67
CA VAL A 234 19.60 -10.23 -5.52
C VAL A 234 19.88 -11.73 -5.34
N GLY A 235 20.05 -12.47 -6.45
CA GLY A 235 20.57 -13.84 -6.42
C GLY A 235 22.03 -13.90 -5.94
N SER A 236 22.52 -15.09 -5.57
CA SER A 236 23.82 -15.31 -4.90
C SER A 236 25.06 -14.75 -5.60
N ASP A 237 24.95 -14.33 -6.86
CA ASP A 237 26.09 -14.08 -7.74
C ASP A 237 26.32 -12.60 -8.09
N GLN A 238 25.53 -11.66 -7.55
CA GLN A 238 25.80 -10.22 -7.73
C GLN A 238 26.32 -9.56 -6.46
N ALA A 239 27.23 -8.60 -6.63
CA ALA A 239 27.77 -7.82 -5.53
C ALA A 239 26.64 -7.02 -4.86
N VAL A 240 26.58 -7.09 -3.52
CA VAL A 240 25.66 -6.25 -2.72
C VAL A 240 26.09 -4.79 -2.87
N VAL A 241 25.24 -3.99 -3.51
CA VAL A 241 25.42 -2.53 -3.62
C VAL A 241 24.58 -1.89 -2.52
N TYR A 242 25.23 -1.26 -1.55
CA TYR A 242 24.53 -0.50 -0.51
C TYR A 242 24.08 0.85 -1.07
N PRO A 243 22.85 1.30 -0.79
CA PRO A 243 22.34 2.59 -1.22
C PRO A 243 23.08 3.74 -0.51
N SER A 244 23.22 4.87 -1.20
CA SER A 244 23.49 6.15 -0.54
C SER A 244 22.21 6.80 -0.03
N VAL A 245 22.33 7.80 0.85
CA VAL A 245 21.17 8.61 1.29
C VAL A 245 20.49 9.27 0.09
N ASP A 246 21.26 9.73 -0.88
CA ASP A 246 20.75 10.40 -2.08
C ASP A 246 19.95 9.43 -2.97
N ASP A 247 20.35 8.15 -3.05
CA ASP A 247 19.58 7.14 -3.77
C ASP A 247 18.18 6.97 -3.17
N ASN A 248 18.09 6.84 -1.84
CA ASN A 248 16.80 6.76 -1.14
C ASN A 248 15.94 8.02 -1.34
N LEU A 249 16.52 9.21 -1.23
CA LEU A 249 15.79 10.47 -1.45
C LEU A 249 15.29 10.60 -2.89
N ARG A 250 16.06 10.15 -3.88
CA ARG A 250 15.64 10.11 -5.29
C ARG A 250 14.51 9.11 -5.51
N ILE A 251 14.54 7.96 -4.85
CA ILE A 251 13.43 7.01 -4.87
C ILE A 251 12.17 7.67 -4.32
N MET A 252 12.24 8.36 -3.18
CA MET A 252 11.09 9.07 -2.64
C MET A 252 10.54 10.14 -3.58
N TYR A 253 11.40 10.96 -4.16
CA TYR A 253 10.97 11.95 -5.14
C TYR A 253 10.28 11.29 -6.34
N ARG A 254 10.88 10.24 -6.91
CA ARG A 254 10.30 9.52 -8.04
C ARG A 254 8.92 8.95 -7.71
N GLN A 255 8.76 8.29 -6.56
CA GLN A 255 7.52 7.60 -6.23
C GLN A 255 6.40 8.56 -5.82
N MET A 256 6.73 9.65 -5.14
CA MET A 256 5.76 10.65 -4.71
C MET A 256 5.37 11.65 -5.82
N MET A 257 6.30 11.99 -6.73
CA MET A 257 6.11 13.06 -7.70
C MET A 257 5.97 12.57 -9.14
N GLU A 258 6.90 11.72 -9.61
CA GLU A 258 6.95 11.31 -11.02
C GLU A 258 5.98 10.18 -11.30
N ASN A 259 6.12 9.08 -10.55
CA ASN A 259 5.27 7.90 -10.66
C ASN A 259 3.94 8.10 -9.95
N GLY A 260 3.84 8.99 -8.98
CA GLY A 260 2.62 9.31 -8.23
C GLY A 260 1.79 10.45 -8.84
N ALA A 261 2.00 10.78 -10.12
CA ALA A 261 1.49 12.02 -10.73
C ALA A 261 -0.04 12.12 -10.82
N THR A 262 -0.77 11.01 -10.76
CA THR A 262 -2.25 10.99 -10.73
C THR A 262 -2.77 10.12 -9.59
N THR A 263 -4.04 10.27 -9.25
CA THR A 263 -4.71 9.47 -8.21
C THR A 263 -4.54 7.97 -8.45
N GLU A 264 -4.76 7.48 -9.67
CA GLU A 264 -4.67 6.08 -10.02
C GLU A 264 -3.22 5.58 -10.00
N LEU A 265 -2.26 6.42 -10.40
CA LEU A 265 -0.86 6.04 -10.34
C LEU A 265 -0.32 6.04 -8.91
N PHE A 266 -0.81 6.92 -8.03
CA PHE A 266 -0.39 7.00 -6.64
C PHE A 266 -1.10 5.98 -5.74
N LEU A 267 -2.43 5.91 -5.81
CA LEU A 267 -3.24 5.02 -4.97
C LEU A 267 -3.32 3.59 -5.50
N GLY A 268 -3.21 3.41 -6.82
CA GLY A 268 -3.44 2.13 -7.51
C GLY A 268 -4.67 2.15 -8.40
N SER A 269 -4.80 1.09 -9.20
CA SER A 269 -5.92 0.89 -10.12
C SER A 269 -7.25 0.78 -9.38
N ALA A 270 -8.31 1.27 -10.05
CA ALA A 270 -9.66 1.15 -9.53
C ALA A 270 -10.08 -0.32 -9.40
N PHE A 271 -10.60 -0.69 -8.24
CA PHE A 271 -11.09 -2.03 -7.92
C PHE A 271 -12.54 -1.98 -7.43
N ARG A 272 -13.43 -2.69 -8.14
CA ARG A 272 -14.88 -2.71 -7.91
C ARG A 272 -15.39 -4.14 -7.73
N ALA A 273 -16.55 -4.26 -7.09
CA ALA A 273 -17.19 -5.55 -6.87
C ALA A 273 -17.49 -6.26 -8.19
N GLY A 274 -17.11 -7.54 -8.27
CA GLY A 274 -17.20 -8.38 -9.45
C GLY A 274 -15.99 -8.30 -10.38
N GLU A 275 -14.98 -7.49 -10.09
CA GLU A 275 -13.71 -7.45 -10.83
C GLU A 275 -12.70 -8.44 -10.23
N GLN A 276 -11.76 -8.91 -11.06
CA GLN A 276 -10.62 -9.69 -10.58
C GLN A 276 -9.79 -8.86 -9.59
N PRO A 277 -9.28 -9.48 -8.51
CA PRO A 277 -8.44 -8.78 -7.55
C PRO A 277 -7.12 -8.34 -8.19
N GLU A 278 -6.40 -7.47 -7.48
CA GLU A 278 -5.07 -7.00 -7.86
C GLU A 278 -4.99 -6.31 -9.25
N PRO A 279 -5.89 -5.37 -9.59
CA PRO A 279 -5.90 -4.70 -10.89
C PRO A 279 -4.66 -3.81 -11.17
N GLY A 280 -3.87 -3.48 -10.15
CA GLY A 280 -2.61 -2.75 -10.29
C GLY A 280 -2.29 -1.91 -9.06
N PRO A 281 -1.09 -2.07 -8.46
CA PRO A 281 -0.66 -1.26 -7.32
C PRO A 281 -0.37 0.19 -7.68
N GLY A 282 -0.40 1.06 -6.67
CA GLY A 282 0.08 2.43 -6.76
C GLY A 282 1.59 2.54 -6.62
N SER A 283 2.16 3.70 -6.93
CA SER A 283 3.60 3.96 -6.92
C SER A 283 4.26 3.58 -5.59
N VAL A 284 3.68 4.06 -4.48
CA VAL A 284 4.20 3.83 -3.12
C VAL A 284 4.07 2.38 -2.68
N GLU A 285 2.99 1.69 -3.07
CA GLU A 285 2.77 0.28 -2.76
C GLU A 285 3.86 -0.59 -3.41
N VAL A 286 4.21 -0.28 -4.67
CA VAL A 286 5.32 -0.95 -5.36
C VAL A 286 6.65 -0.63 -4.69
N ILE A 287 6.98 0.66 -4.56
CA ILE A 287 8.22 1.15 -3.95
C ILE A 287 7.91 2.46 -3.21
N PRO A 288 8.30 2.63 -1.94
CA PRO A 288 9.18 1.74 -1.18
C PRO A 288 8.46 0.71 -0.31
N HIS A 289 7.12 0.60 -0.34
CA HIS A 289 6.41 -0.28 0.58
C HIS A 289 6.84 -1.74 0.46
N ASN A 290 6.69 -2.37 -0.71
CA ASN A 290 7.04 -3.79 -0.87
C ASN A 290 8.54 -4.04 -0.66
N THR A 291 9.40 -3.13 -1.13
CA THR A 291 10.85 -3.26 -0.95
C THR A 291 11.27 -3.13 0.51
N LEU A 292 10.61 -2.29 1.32
CA LEU A 292 10.80 -2.21 2.78
C LEU A 292 10.41 -3.51 3.48
N HIS A 293 9.30 -4.12 3.04
CA HIS A 293 8.85 -5.43 3.53
C HIS A 293 9.92 -6.50 3.27
N ASP A 294 10.38 -6.61 2.02
CA ASP A 294 11.40 -7.56 1.60
C ASP A 294 12.75 -7.35 2.30
N TRP A 295 13.17 -6.08 2.43
CA TRP A 295 14.40 -5.68 3.11
C TRP A 295 14.33 -6.04 4.59
N THR A 296 13.18 -5.88 5.25
CA THR A 296 13.08 -6.16 6.69
C THR A 296 12.94 -7.66 7.00
N GLY A 297 12.29 -8.43 6.12
CA GLY A 297 11.99 -9.86 6.31
C GLY A 297 13.22 -10.76 6.43
N ASP A 298 13.13 -11.83 7.22
CA ASP A 298 14.28 -12.70 7.50
C ASP A 298 14.58 -13.67 6.34
N PRO A 299 15.71 -13.52 5.63
CA PRO A 299 16.05 -14.37 4.48
C PRO A 299 16.23 -15.85 4.84
N ARG A 300 16.35 -16.17 6.14
CA ARG A 300 16.51 -17.55 6.63
C ARG A 300 15.18 -18.29 6.75
N LYS A 301 14.05 -17.58 6.61
CA LYS A 301 12.70 -18.15 6.66
C LYS A 301 12.18 -18.44 5.26
N GLN A 302 11.26 -19.39 5.14
CA GLN A 302 10.80 -19.90 3.85
C GLN A 302 10.16 -18.82 2.97
N ASN A 303 9.39 -17.92 3.58
CA ASN A 303 8.69 -16.83 2.90
C ASN A 303 9.22 -15.46 3.35
N ARG A 304 10.45 -15.40 3.87
CA ARG A 304 11.05 -14.19 4.47
C ARG A 304 10.25 -13.61 5.63
N GLU A 305 9.59 -14.46 6.41
CA GLU A 305 8.84 -14.07 7.59
C GLU A 305 9.69 -13.18 8.53
N ASP A 306 9.12 -12.22 9.25
CA ASP A 306 7.70 -11.86 9.22
C ASP A 306 7.40 -10.80 8.15
N MET A 307 8.20 -9.73 8.08
CA MET A 307 7.90 -8.58 7.21
C MET A 307 7.94 -8.89 5.71
N GLY A 308 8.67 -9.92 5.26
CA GLY A 308 8.77 -10.27 3.83
C GLY A 308 7.57 -11.07 3.29
N ALA A 309 6.59 -11.37 4.13
CA ALA A 309 5.32 -11.96 3.75
C ALA A 309 4.16 -11.15 4.32
N PHE A 310 2.99 -11.23 3.69
CA PHE A 310 1.77 -10.62 4.26
C PHE A 310 1.24 -11.36 5.50
N CYS A 311 1.80 -12.53 5.82
CA CYS A 311 1.33 -13.41 6.87
C CYS A 311 2.41 -14.33 7.41
#